data_AF-A0AAN8JVS8-F1
#
_entry.id   AF-A0AAN8JVS8-F1
#
_cell.length_a   1.000
_cell.length_b   1.000
_cell.length_c   1.000
_cell.angle_alpha   90.00
_cell.angle_beta   90.00
_cell.angle_gamma   90.00
#
_symmetry.space_group_name_H-M   'P 1'
#
loop_
_entity.id
_entity.type
_entity.pdbx_description
1 polymer ?
#
loop_
_entity_poly.entity_id
_entity_poly.type
_entity_poly.pdbx_seq_one_letter_code
_entity_poly.pdbx_strand_id
1 'polypeptide(L)'
;MSNSELNYWLSRFVLEIRKVDGSCYPPNSILSMVMGLASYIKVERKVNIDILSNSEFEEFRQVLDGQMKKLSNMGLGNLRKQAEPITDNEEEQCGNVEF
;
A
#
# COMPACT_ATOMS: atom_id res chain seq x y z
N MET A 1 -16.30 3.93 -15.47
CA MET A 1 -15.91 3.85 -14.06
C MET A 1 -16.00 5.24 -13.47
N SER A 2 -16.84 5.42 -12.47
CA SER A 2 -17.00 6.64 -11.69
C SER A 2 -15.84 6.82 -10.69
N ASN A 3 -15.70 8.03 -10.14
CA ASN A 3 -14.68 8.31 -9.12
C ASN A 3 -14.93 7.52 -7.83
N SER A 4 -16.20 7.28 -7.47
CA SER A 4 -16.57 6.45 -6.32
C SER A 4 -16.18 4.98 -6.53
N GLU A 5 -16.44 4.41 -7.71
CA GLU A 5 -15.98 3.05 -8.04
C GLU A 5 -14.45 2.95 -8.03
N LEU A 6 -13.76 3.95 -8.58
CA LEU A 6 -12.30 3.99 -8.57
C LEU A 6 -11.75 4.06 -7.13
N ASN A 7 -12.33 4.92 -6.28
CA ASN A 7 -11.98 5.05 -4.86
C ASN A 7 -12.17 3.71 -4.13
N TYR A 8 -13.30 3.03 -4.35
CA TYR A 8 -13.57 1.70 -3.78
C TYR A 8 -12.51 0.67 -4.20
N TRP A 9 -12.22 0.57 -5.51
CA TRP A 9 -11.26 -0.42 -6.02
C TRP A 9 -9.82 -0.13 -5.59
N LEU A 10 -9.42 1.14 -5.51
CA LEU A 10 -8.10 1.52 -5.00
C LEU A 10 -7.95 1.18 -3.51
N SER A 11 -9.00 1.39 -2.71
CA SER A 11 -9.04 0.99 -1.30
C SER A 11 -8.87 -0.52 -1.14
N ARG A 12 -9.61 -1.32 -1.92
CA ARG A 12 -9.48 -2.79 -1.93
C ARG A 12 -8.09 -3.25 -2.34
N PHE A 13 -7.53 -2.64 -3.39
CA PHE A 13 -6.19 -2.95 -3.87
C PHE A 13 -5.14 -2.78 -2.76
N VAL A 14 -5.16 -1.67 -2.01
CA VAL A 14 -4.21 -1.42 -0.92
C VAL A 14 -4.34 -2.43 0.22
N LEU A 15 -5.55 -2.88 0.53
CA LEU A 15 -5.80 -3.86 1.58
C LEU A 15 -5.36 -5.28 1.18
N GLU A 16 -5.54 -5.63 -0.08
CA GLU A 16 -5.34 -6.99 -0.61
C GLU A 16 -3.96 -7.24 -1.20
N ILE A 17 -3.19 -6.19 -1.52
CA ILE A 17 -1.90 -6.38 -2.16
C ILE A 17 -0.92 -7.18 -1.27
N ARG A 18 -0.44 -8.30 -1.80
CA ARG A 18 0.53 -9.20 -1.15
C ARG A 18 1.56 -9.66 -2.18
N LYS A 19 2.72 -10.09 -1.69
CA LYS A 19 3.71 -10.79 -2.49
C LYS A 19 3.18 -12.16 -2.92
N VAL A 20 3.90 -12.80 -3.85
CA VAL A 20 3.57 -14.15 -4.35
C VAL A 20 3.54 -15.18 -3.21
N ASP A 21 4.39 -15.01 -2.21
CA ASP A 21 4.46 -15.84 -1.01
C ASP A 21 3.35 -15.54 0.02
N GLY A 22 2.45 -14.58 -0.26
CA GLY A 22 1.38 -14.14 0.64
C GLY A 22 1.80 -13.11 1.69
N SER A 23 3.09 -12.78 1.80
CA SER A 23 3.57 -11.78 2.76
C SER A 23 3.20 -10.35 2.36
N CYS A 24 3.11 -9.47 3.36
CA CYS A 24 2.86 -8.05 3.13
C CYS A 24 4.07 -7.35 2.49
N TYR A 25 3.78 -6.37 1.64
CA TYR A 25 4.80 -5.42 1.20
C TYR A 25 5.11 -4.40 2.31
N PRO A 26 6.34 -3.87 2.38
CA PRO A 26 6.66 -2.74 3.25
C PRO A 26 5.81 -1.49 2.90
N PRO A 27 5.56 -0.57 3.86
CA PRO A 27 4.78 0.63 3.63
C PRO A 27 5.25 1.46 2.42
N ASN A 28 6.56 1.65 2.28
CA ASN A 28 7.14 2.42 1.17
C ASN A 28 6.91 1.78 -0.20
N SER A 29 6.89 0.44 -0.26
CA SER A 29 6.62 -0.28 -1.51
C SER A 29 5.17 -0.08 -1.94
N ILE A 30 4.22 -0.16 -0.99
CA ILE A 30 2.81 0.13 -1.27
C ILE A 30 2.64 1.59 -1.71
N LEU A 31 3.28 2.55 -1.03
CA LEU A 31 3.25 3.95 -1.45
C LEU A 31 3.77 4.13 -2.88
N SER A 32 4.88 3.49 -3.20
CA SER A 32 5.49 3.58 -4.54
C SER A 32 4.57 3.05 -5.62
N MET A 33 3.86 1.95 -5.35
CA MET A 33 2.85 1.40 -6.26
C MET A 33 1.67 2.36 -6.43
N VAL A 34 1.17 2.94 -5.35
CA VAL A 34 0.10 3.96 -5.38
C VAL A 34 0.53 5.19 -6.18
N MET A 35 1.75 5.68 -6.00
CA MET A 35 2.29 6.81 -6.77
C MET A 35 2.39 6.47 -8.26
N GLY A 36 2.77 5.24 -8.60
CA GLY A 36 2.76 4.75 -9.99
C GLY A 36 1.36 4.78 -10.59
N LEU A 37 0.35 4.32 -9.85
CA LEU A 37 -1.05 4.37 -10.27
C LEU A 37 -1.55 5.81 -10.44
N ALA A 38 -1.27 6.69 -9.48
CA ALA A 38 -1.64 8.11 -9.54
C ALA A 38 -1.02 8.80 -10.76
N SER A 39 0.27 8.53 -11.02
CA SER A 39 0.98 9.04 -12.20
C SER A 39 0.34 8.53 -13.50
N TYR A 40 0.05 7.24 -13.61
CA TYR A 40 -0.60 6.66 -14.78
C TYR A 40 -1.99 7.26 -15.05
N ILE A 41 -2.81 7.43 -14.00
CA ILE A 41 -4.15 8.04 -14.13
C ILE A 41 -4.03 9.49 -14.65
N LYS A 42 -3.08 10.25 -14.12
CA LYS A 42 -2.88 11.64 -14.51
C LYS A 42 -2.33 11.78 -15.93
N VAL A 43 -1.30 11.00 -16.28
CA VAL A 43 -0.54 11.15 -17.53
C VAL A 43 -1.21 10.41 -18.68
N GLU A 44 -1.50 9.13 -18.51
CA GLU A 44 -1.96 8.26 -19.61
C GLU A 44 -3.46 8.33 -19.82
N ARG A 45 -4.24 8.42 -18.72
CA ARG A 45 -5.71 8.52 -18.82
C ARG A 45 -6.18 9.97 -19.02
N LYS A 46 -5.28 10.95 -18.94
CA LYS A 46 -5.57 12.40 -19.02
C LYS A 46 -6.72 12.83 -18.10
N VAL A 47 -6.92 12.10 -17.00
CA VAL A 47 -7.92 12.43 -16.02
C VAL A 47 -7.29 13.51 -15.14
N ASN A 48 -7.85 14.72 -15.14
CA ASN A 48 -7.38 15.82 -14.30
C ASN A 48 -7.86 15.66 -12.84
N ILE A 49 -7.67 14.44 -12.31
CA ILE A 49 -8.07 14.04 -10.96
C ILE A 49 -6.84 13.44 -10.32
N ASP A 50 -6.44 14.02 -9.20
CA ASP A 50 -5.36 13.52 -8.38
C ASP A 50 -5.96 12.74 -7.20
N ILE A 51 -5.80 11.42 -7.23
CA ILE A 51 -6.31 10.50 -6.20
C ILE A 51 -5.65 10.71 -4.83
N LEU A 52 -4.55 11.46 -4.75
CA LEU A 52 -3.86 11.78 -3.51
C LEU A 52 -4.29 13.11 -2.90
N SER A 53 -4.89 14.03 -3.67
CA SER A 53 -5.29 15.35 -3.18
C SER A 53 -6.79 15.63 -3.29
N ASN A 54 -7.52 14.99 -4.20
CA ASN A 54 -8.96 15.18 -4.39
C ASN A 54 -9.79 14.57 -3.24
N SER A 55 -10.77 15.34 -2.73
CA SER A 55 -11.68 14.94 -1.64
C SER A 55 -12.57 13.74 -1.97
N GLU A 56 -12.83 13.46 -3.24
CA GLU A 56 -13.60 12.27 -3.67
C GLU A 56 -12.88 10.95 -3.37
N PHE A 57 -11.58 11.01 -3.06
CA PHE A 57 -10.72 9.87 -2.72
C PHE A 57 -10.31 9.86 -1.24
N GLU A 58 -11.05 10.57 -0.38
CA GLU A 58 -10.77 10.64 1.06
C GLU A 58 -10.76 9.25 1.71
N GLU A 59 -11.74 8.41 1.40
CA GLU A 59 -11.82 7.03 1.90
C GLU A 59 -10.55 6.23 1.55
N PHE A 60 -10.12 6.27 0.29
CA PHE A 60 -8.88 5.64 -0.16
C PHE A 60 -7.66 6.13 0.61
N ARG A 61 -7.54 7.44 0.86
CA ARG A 61 -6.41 7.99 1.61
C ARG A 61 -6.41 7.54 3.07
N GLN A 62 -7.58 7.48 3.70
CA GLN A 62 -7.73 6.96 5.05
C GLN A 62 -7.36 5.48 5.14
N VAL A 63 -7.76 4.69 4.14
CA VAL A 63 -7.39 3.27 4.03
C VAL A 63 -5.89 3.12 3.82
N LEU A 64 -5.28 3.92 2.95
CA LEU A 64 -3.84 3.92 2.71
C LEU A 64 -3.06 4.26 3.98
N ASP A 65 -3.41 5.34 4.66
CA ASP A 65 -2.78 5.75 5.91
C ASP A 65 -2.95 4.71 7.01
N GLY A 66 -4.15 4.13 7.13
CA GLY A 66 -4.44 3.06 8.07
C GLY A 66 -3.59 1.82 7.81
N GLN A 67 -3.47 1.41 6.54
CA GLN A 67 -2.65 0.28 6.14
C GLN A 67 -1.17 0.55 6.36
N MET A 68 -0.68 1.75 6.06
CA MET A 68 0.70 2.15 6.34
C MET A 68 1.04 2.11 7.83
N LYS A 69 0.15 2.63 8.69
CA LYS A 69 0.30 2.57 10.14
C LYS A 69 0.29 1.13 10.63
N LYS A 70 -0.64 0.30 10.14
CA LYS A 70 -0.73 -1.13 10.46
C LYS A 70 0.57 -1.86 10.13
N LEU A 71 1.10 -1.67 8.92
CA LEU A 71 2.34 -2.30 8.48
C LEU A 71 3.56 -1.79 9.23
N SER A 72 3.59 -0.50 9.57
CA SER A 72 4.65 0.06 10.41
C SER A 72 4.64 -0.53 11.81
N ASN A 73 3.44 -0.70 12.40
CA ASN A 73 3.27 -1.34 13.71
C ASN A 73 3.61 -2.83 13.69
N MET A 74 3.50 -3.50 12.54
CA MET A 74 3.96 -4.89 12.33
C MET A 74 5.49 -5.00 12.17
N GLY A 75 6.24 -3.90 12.31
CA GLY A 75 7.71 -3.91 12.14
C GLY A 75 8.18 -3.89 10.68
N LEU A 76 7.26 -3.80 9.71
CA LEU A 76 7.59 -3.72 8.28
C LEU A 76 7.97 -2.30 7.84
N GLY A 77 7.88 -1.31 8.74
CA GLY A 77 8.26 0.07 8.50
C GLY A 77 9.75 0.31 8.76
N ASN A 78 10.46 0.87 7.76
CA ASN A 78 11.84 1.39 7.82
C ASN A 78 12.70 0.91 9.01
N LEU A 79 13.07 -0.37 9.02
CA LEU A 79 14.43 -0.72 9.41
C LEU A 79 15.31 -0.01 8.38
N ARG A 80 15.91 1.13 8.76
CA ARG A 80 17.04 1.69 8.04
C ARG A 80 18.02 0.53 7.88
N LYS A 81 18.16 0.01 6.66
CA LYS A 81 19.14 -1.01 6.32
C LYS A 81 20.52 -0.42 6.64
N GLN A 82 21.01 -0.62 7.86
CA GLN A 82 22.43 -0.85 7.99
C GLN A 82 22.68 -2.12 7.20
N ALA A 83 23.57 -2.03 6.22
CA ALA A 83 23.98 -3.17 5.43
C ALA A 83 24.73 -4.14 6.35
N GLU A 84 24.01 -5.08 6.95
CA GLU A 84 24.60 -6.20 7.67
C GLU A 84 24.35 -7.51 6.90
N PRO A 85 25.35 -8.41 6.86
CA PRO A 85 25.34 -9.59 6.02
C PRO A 85 24.27 -10.59 6.49
N ILE A 86 23.67 -11.27 5.52
CA ILE A 86 22.58 -12.23 5.69
C ILE A 86 22.98 -13.33 6.69
N THR A 87 22.23 -13.47 7.78
CA THR A 87 22.22 -14.65 8.64
C THR A 87 20.81 -15.26 8.67
N ASP A 88 20.76 -16.59 8.61
CA ASP A 88 19.61 -17.42 8.24
C ASP A 88 18.47 -17.52 9.29
N ASN A 89 18.01 -16.43 9.91
CA ASN A 89 17.08 -16.60 11.05
C ASN A 89 15.99 -15.53 11.27
N GLU A 90 15.47 -14.91 10.21
CA GLU A 90 14.32 -13.98 10.32
C GLU A 90 13.00 -14.59 9.80
N GLU A 91 12.80 -15.87 10.10
CA GLU A 91 11.51 -16.55 9.98
C GLU A 91 10.72 -16.39 11.28
N GLU A 92 9.84 -15.39 11.39
CA GLU A 92 8.56 -15.58 12.10
C GLU A 92 7.67 -14.33 12.00
N GLN A 93 6.36 -14.60 11.90
CA GLN A 93 5.26 -13.71 12.25
C GLN A 93 4.55 -12.92 11.13
N CYS A 94 3.90 -13.67 10.23
CA CYS A 94 2.61 -13.27 9.67
C CYS A 94 1.64 -14.46 9.74
N GLY A 95 1.09 -14.70 10.92
CA GLY A 95 0.01 -15.66 11.12
C GLY A 95 -0.97 -15.14 12.16
N ASN A 96 -2.27 -15.27 11.83
CA ASN A 96 -3.44 -15.26 12.71
C ASN A 96 -4.22 -13.95 12.80
N VAL A 97 -5.20 -13.80 11.92
CA VAL A 97 -6.53 -13.34 12.33
C VAL A 97 -7.57 -14.24 11.65
N GLU A 98 -8.21 -15.06 12.47
CA GLU A 98 -9.30 -15.98 12.08
C GLU A 98 -10.60 -15.20 11.81
N PHE A 99 -11.46 -15.84 11.01
CA PHE A 99 -12.69 -15.35 10.40
C PHE A 99 -13.81 -15.00 11.39
#